data_AF-A0A521X8Y5-F1
#
_entry.id   AF-A0A521X8Y5-F1
#
_cell.length_a   1.000
_cell.length_b   1.000
_cell.length_c   1.000
_cell.angle_alpha   90.00
_cell.angle_beta   90.00
_cell.angle_gamma   90.00
#
_symmetry.space_group_name_H-M   'P 1'
#
loop_
_entity.id
_entity.type
_entity.pdbx_description
1 polymer ?
#
loop_
_entity_poly.entity_id
_entity_poly.type
_entity_poly.pdbx_seq_one_letter_code
_entity_poly.pdbx_strand_id
1 'polypeptide(L)'
;MTDCNKGLVILRSLTTLAIASLISGCAVPFFGGYGANNQSREEFAHHVEEVFRLQNRMTSEVMMLLENNEVERPDALMQAEQHMQQVCADLNEYASRDIDGLSIGLFLSRRVEQSAIDCEQAAQAIKPLLIP
;
A
#
# COMPACT_ATOMS: atom_id res chain seq x y z
N MET A 1 -55.60 40.28 13.76
CA MET A 1 -55.29 39.17 12.83
C MET A 1 -53.81 39.27 12.43
N THR A 2 -52.89 39.10 13.38
CA THR A 2 -51.45 39.38 13.19
C THR A 2 -50.54 38.43 13.99
N ASP A 3 -51.08 37.72 15.00
CA ASP A 3 -50.28 36.80 15.83
C ASP A 3 -50.06 35.42 15.23
N CYS A 4 -50.99 34.93 14.39
CA CYS A 4 -50.86 33.61 13.75
C CYS A 4 -49.71 33.53 12.73
N ASN A 5 -49.32 34.67 12.15
CA ASN A 5 -48.25 34.74 11.14
C ASN A 5 -46.84 34.65 11.77
N LYS A 6 -46.66 35.17 13.00
CA LYS A 6 -45.36 35.14 13.70
C LYS A 6 -44.98 33.73 14.14
N GLY A 7 -45.95 32.94 14.63
CA GLY A 7 -45.73 31.55 15.02
C GLY A 7 -45.31 30.65 13.85
N LEU A 8 -45.90 30.86 12.67
CA LEU A 8 -45.56 30.12 11.46
C LEU A 8 -44.15 30.46 10.92
N VAL A 9 -43.72 31.72 11.04
CA VAL A 9 -42.36 32.17 10.68
C VAL A 9 -41.33 31.60 11.65
N ILE A 10 -41.57 31.66 12.96
CA ILE A 10 -40.67 31.14 13.98
C ILE A 10 -40.52 29.61 13.85
N LEU A 11 -41.61 28.89 13.61
CA LEU A 11 -41.60 27.44 13.40
C LEU A 11 -40.80 27.05 12.14
N ARG A 12 -40.96 27.81 11.05
CA ARG A 12 -40.18 27.62 9.81
C ARG A 12 -38.69 27.91 10.02
N SER A 13 -38.34 28.97 10.73
CA SER A 13 -36.96 29.31 11.06
C SER A 13 -36.28 28.24 11.95
N LEU A 14 -37.01 27.67 12.91
CA LEU A 14 -36.53 26.56 13.74
C LEU A 14 -36.30 25.29 12.92
N THR A 15 -37.19 24.96 12.00
CA THR A 15 -37.00 23.80 11.10
C THR A 15 -35.79 23.98 10.18
N THR A 16 -35.55 25.20 9.66
CA THR A 16 -34.36 25.46 8.84
C THR A 16 -33.05 25.37 9.64
N LEU A 17 -33.05 25.78 10.91
CA LEU A 17 -31.87 25.70 11.78
C LEU A 17 -31.53 24.23 12.13
N ALA A 18 -32.54 23.40 12.36
CA ALA A 18 -32.37 21.98 12.68
C ALA A 18 -31.90 21.14 11.47
N ILE A 19 -32.21 21.55 10.24
CA ILE A 19 -31.71 20.90 9.03
C ILE A 19 -30.25 21.30 8.76
N ALA A 20 -29.86 22.54 9.04
CA ALA A 20 -28.49 23.01 8.82
C ALA A 20 -27.46 22.34 9.75
N SER A 21 -27.85 21.96 10.98
CA SER A 21 -26.96 21.26 11.93
C SER A 21 -26.70 19.79 11.57
N LEU A 22 -27.54 19.16 10.74
CA LEU A 22 -27.35 17.78 10.29
C LEU A 22 -26.33 17.65 9.14
N ILE A 23 -25.96 18.77 8.49
CA ILE A 23 -25.03 18.77 7.34
C ILE A 23 -23.58 19.00 7.80
N SER A 24 -23.32 19.38 9.06
CA SER A 24 -21.94 19.59 9.56
C SER A 24 -21.20 18.30 9.93
N GLY A 25 -21.75 17.13 9.62
CA GLY A 25 -21.27 15.84 10.07
C GLY A 25 -20.69 14.95 8.97
N CYS A 26 -19.77 15.44 8.13
CA CYS A 26 -18.97 14.60 7.23
C CYS A 26 -17.58 15.23 6.95
N ALA A 27 -16.88 15.68 7.98
CA ALA A 27 -15.44 15.85 7.91
C ALA A 27 -14.82 14.75 8.77
N VAL A 28 -14.84 13.51 8.28
CA VAL A 28 -13.96 12.47 8.82
C VAL A 28 -12.58 12.94 8.43
N PRO A 29 -11.73 13.36 9.38
CA PRO A 29 -10.43 13.81 8.98
C PRO A 29 -9.69 12.52 8.61
N PHE A 30 -9.27 12.45 7.35
CA PHE A 30 -8.49 11.35 6.79
C PHE A 30 -7.07 11.39 7.40
N PHE A 31 -6.98 11.30 8.74
CA PHE A 31 -5.73 11.21 9.50
C PHE A 31 -5.49 9.73 9.84
N GLY A 32 -5.41 8.91 8.79
CA GLY A 32 -4.87 7.56 8.88
C GLY A 32 -3.69 7.49 7.92
N GLY A 33 -2.47 7.53 8.45
CA GLY A 33 -1.28 7.25 7.65
C GLY A 33 -1.34 5.83 7.10
N TYR A 34 -0.81 5.66 5.90
CA TYR A 34 -0.77 4.42 5.15
C TYR A 34 0.62 3.78 5.24
N GLY A 35 0.68 2.44 5.37
CA GLY A 35 1.95 1.71 5.53
C GLY A 35 2.71 2.00 6.83
N ALA A 36 3.87 1.36 7.01
CA ALA A 36 4.64 1.41 8.25
C ALA A 36 5.24 2.80 8.60
N ASN A 37 5.31 3.72 7.63
CA ASN A 37 5.88 5.06 7.81
C ASN A 37 4.83 6.18 7.95
N ASN A 38 3.54 5.85 8.13
CA ASN A 38 2.43 6.82 8.20
C ASN A 38 2.36 7.80 7.01
N GLN A 39 2.74 7.33 5.81
CA GLN A 39 2.77 8.12 4.58
C GLN A 39 1.38 8.24 3.94
N SER A 40 1.21 9.09 2.94
CA SER A 40 -0.02 9.13 2.16
C SER A 40 -0.21 7.85 1.35
N ARG A 41 -1.44 7.59 0.90
CA ARG A 41 -1.73 6.42 0.05
C ARG A 41 -0.97 6.45 -1.28
N GLU A 42 -0.78 7.64 -1.85
CA GLU A 42 -0.04 7.83 -3.09
C GLU A 42 1.46 7.56 -2.92
N GLU A 43 2.05 8.09 -1.85
CA GLU A 43 3.45 7.79 -1.48
C GLU A 43 3.65 6.30 -1.19
N PHE A 44 2.71 5.67 -0.49
CA PHE A 44 2.76 4.23 -0.26
C PHE A 44 2.69 3.42 -1.58
N ALA A 45 1.83 3.81 -2.50
CA ALA A 45 1.73 3.15 -3.81
C ALA A 45 3.04 3.26 -4.60
N HIS A 46 3.65 4.45 -4.63
CA HIS A 46 4.96 4.64 -5.24
C HIS A 46 6.04 3.79 -4.59
N HIS A 47 6.09 3.78 -3.26
CA HIS A 47 7.05 2.96 -2.52
C HIS A 47 6.91 1.47 -2.83
N VAL A 48 5.69 0.94 -2.84
CA VAL A 48 5.43 -0.47 -3.18
C VAL A 48 5.88 -0.80 -4.60
N GLU A 49 5.65 0.10 -5.55
CA GLU A 49 6.13 -0.07 -6.93
C GLU A 49 7.66 -0.10 -7.00
N GLU A 50 8.35 0.77 -6.24
CA GLU A 50 9.81 0.77 -6.15
C GLU A 50 10.34 -0.55 -5.57
N VAL A 51 9.71 -1.08 -4.53
CA VAL A 51 10.06 -2.38 -3.93
C VAL A 51 9.87 -3.52 -4.93
N PHE A 52 8.74 -3.53 -5.65
CA PHE A 52 8.48 -4.54 -6.69
C PHE A 52 9.53 -4.49 -7.81
N ARG A 53 9.89 -3.28 -8.27
CA ARG A 53 10.95 -3.09 -9.27
C ARG A 53 12.31 -3.55 -8.75
N LEU A 54 12.62 -3.28 -7.48
CA LEU A 54 13.87 -3.70 -6.84
C LEU A 54 13.99 -5.23 -6.83
N GLN A 55 12.99 -5.93 -6.32
CA GLN A 55 12.92 -7.40 -6.33
C GLN A 55 13.14 -7.97 -7.73
N ASN A 56 12.46 -7.41 -8.74
CA ASN A 56 12.54 -7.93 -10.11
C ASN A 56 13.94 -7.74 -10.71
N ARG A 57 14.60 -6.62 -10.39
CA ARG A 57 16.01 -6.41 -10.75
C ARG A 57 16.91 -7.45 -10.07
N MET A 58 16.77 -7.65 -8.76
CA MET A 58 17.60 -8.61 -8.02
C MET A 58 17.41 -10.04 -8.56
N THR A 59 16.17 -10.44 -8.84
CA THR A 59 15.86 -11.75 -9.45
C THR A 59 16.56 -11.91 -10.80
N SER A 60 16.47 -10.88 -11.66
CA SER A 60 17.15 -10.90 -12.97
C SER A 60 18.67 -10.97 -12.85
N GLU A 61 19.26 -10.23 -11.90
CA GLU A 61 20.71 -10.23 -11.66
C GLU A 61 21.19 -11.59 -11.12
N VAL A 62 20.45 -12.20 -10.19
CA VAL A 62 20.72 -13.57 -9.70
C VAL A 62 20.72 -14.57 -10.85
N MET A 63 19.69 -14.54 -11.71
CA MET A 63 19.61 -15.44 -12.87
C MET A 63 20.82 -15.30 -13.80
N MET A 64 21.19 -14.06 -14.17
CA MET A 64 22.33 -13.82 -15.06
C MET A 64 23.66 -14.33 -14.47
N LEU A 65 23.93 -14.06 -13.20
CA LEU A 65 25.20 -14.45 -12.58
C LEU A 65 25.31 -15.97 -12.40
N LEU A 66 24.20 -16.65 -12.07
CA LEU A 66 24.16 -18.11 -11.95
C LEU A 66 24.35 -18.79 -13.32
N GLU A 67 23.75 -18.26 -14.38
CA GLU A 67 23.93 -18.76 -15.75
C GLU A 67 25.38 -18.62 -16.23
N ASN A 68 26.05 -17.52 -15.87
CA ASN A 68 27.44 -17.26 -16.25
C ASN A 68 28.48 -17.95 -15.32
N ASN A 69 28.04 -18.58 -14.22
CA ASN A 69 28.92 -19.08 -13.14
C ASN A 69 29.85 -18.00 -12.55
N GLU A 70 29.36 -16.76 -12.43
CA GLU A 70 30.12 -15.59 -11.95
C GLU A 70 29.93 -15.32 -10.43
N VAL A 71 29.49 -16.33 -9.67
CA VAL A 71 29.15 -16.19 -8.24
C VAL A 71 30.09 -17.04 -7.39
N GLU A 72 30.76 -16.42 -6.40
CA GLU A 72 31.63 -17.12 -5.45
C GLU A 72 30.84 -18.10 -4.55
N ARG A 73 29.62 -17.71 -4.16
CA ARG A 73 28.75 -18.45 -3.22
C ARG A 73 27.34 -18.66 -3.78
N PRO A 74 27.17 -19.50 -4.83
CA PRO A 74 25.88 -19.68 -5.52
C PRO A 74 24.77 -20.17 -4.60
N ASP A 75 25.07 -21.08 -3.66
CA ASP A 75 24.09 -21.59 -2.69
C ASP A 75 23.54 -20.49 -1.77
N ALA A 76 24.41 -19.60 -1.31
CA ALA A 76 24.01 -18.48 -0.45
C ALA A 76 23.17 -17.46 -1.22
N LEU A 77 23.52 -17.21 -2.48
CA LEU A 77 22.76 -16.33 -3.37
C LEU A 77 21.35 -16.88 -3.64
N MET A 78 21.25 -18.17 -3.98
CA MET A 78 19.97 -18.85 -4.19
C MET A 78 19.10 -18.86 -2.93
N GLN A 79 19.69 -19.09 -1.75
CA GLN A 79 18.95 -19.05 -0.48
C GLN A 79 18.41 -17.64 -0.19
N ALA A 80 19.20 -16.60 -0.45
CA ALA A 80 18.78 -15.22 -0.28
C ALA A 80 17.66 -14.83 -1.26
N GLU A 81 17.77 -15.25 -2.53
CA GLU A 81 16.71 -15.05 -3.53
C GLU A 81 15.41 -15.76 -3.13
N GLN A 82 15.49 -17.03 -2.72
CA GLN A 82 14.34 -17.78 -2.25
C GLN A 82 13.68 -17.12 -1.03
N HIS A 83 14.48 -16.63 -0.09
CA HIS A 83 13.97 -15.90 1.07
C HIS A 83 13.27 -14.60 0.66
N MET A 84 13.85 -13.81 -0.24
CA MET A 84 13.21 -12.62 -0.80
C MET A 84 11.86 -12.98 -1.44
N GLN A 85 11.79 -14.00 -2.28
CA GLN A 85 10.54 -14.42 -2.93
C GLN A 85 9.45 -14.81 -1.91
N GLN A 86 9.82 -15.45 -0.80
CA GLN A 86 8.90 -15.81 0.27
C GLN A 86 8.37 -14.58 1.02
N VAL A 87 9.25 -13.65 1.38
CA VAL A 87 8.86 -12.43 2.10
C VAL A 87 8.00 -11.51 1.21
N CYS A 88 8.32 -11.44 -0.07
CA CYS A 88 7.60 -10.63 -1.05
C CYS A 88 6.33 -11.30 -1.63
N ALA A 89 5.91 -12.46 -1.11
CA ALA A 89 4.82 -13.24 -1.68
C ALA A 89 3.49 -12.47 -1.78
N ASP A 90 3.13 -11.70 -0.74
CA ASP A 90 1.91 -10.88 -0.76
C ASP A 90 1.99 -9.76 -1.82
N LEU A 91 3.16 -9.15 -1.99
CA LEU A 91 3.39 -8.15 -3.02
C LEU A 91 3.27 -8.75 -4.42
N ASN A 92 3.77 -9.96 -4.62
CA ASN A 92 3.65 -10.71 -5.88
C ASN A 92 2.20 -11.09 -6.18
N GLU A 93 1.45 -11.54 -5.18
CA GLU A 93 0.02 -11.82 -5.31
C GLU A 93 -0.74 -10.54 -5.70
N TYR A 94 -0.41 -9.42 -5.07
CA TYR A 94 -0.99 -8.12 -5.39
C TYR A 94 -0.70 -7.71 -6.83
N ALA A 95 0.56 -7.71 -7.24
CA ALA A 95 0.96 -7.32 -8.59
C ALA A 95 0.33 -8.24 -9.66
N SER A 96 0.31 -9.56 -9.43
CA SER A 96 -0.33 -10.52 -10.33
C SER A 96 -1.82 -10.23 -10.49
N ARG A 97 -2.55 -9.97 -9.40
CA ARG A 97 -3.98 -9.65 -9.47
C ARG A 97 -4.24 -8.35 -10.20
N ASP A 98 -3.41 -7.32 -9.98
CA ASP A 98 -3.53 -6.04 -10.67
C ASP A 98 -3.35 -6.19 -12.19
N ILE A 99 -2.30 -6.92 -12.61
CA ILE A 99 -2.01 -7.22 -14.01
C ILE A 99 -3.15 -8.01 -14.66
N ASP A 100 -3.70 -9.00 -13.96
CA ASP A 100 -4.80 -9.84 -14.44
C ASP A 100 -6.17 -9.13 -14.39
N GLY A 101 -6.24 -7.89 -13.89
CA GLY A 101 -7.49 -7.15 -13.70
C GLY A 101 -8.43 -7.78 -12.67
N LEU A 102 -7.90 -8.58 -11.75
CA LEU A 102 -8.63 -9.25 -10.69
C LEU A 102 -8.87 -8.32 -9.50
N SER A 103 -9.95 -8.54 -8.78
CA SER A 103 -10.26 -7.74 -7.58
C SER A 103 -9.20 -7.95 -6.49
N ILE A 104 -8.65 -6.85 -6.00
CA ILE A 104 -7.74 -6.85 -4.85
C ILE A 104 -8.58 -6.62 -3.58
N GLY A 105 -8.64 -7.65 -2.73
CA GLY A 105 -9.36 -7.56 -1.45
C GLY A 105 -8.60 -6.74 -0.40
N LEU A 106 -9.34 -6.08 0.50
CA LEU A 106 -8.78 -5.26 1.58
C LEU A 106 -7.74 -5.99 2.45
N PHE A 107 -7.95 -7.29 2.67
CA PHE A 107 -6.99 -8.10 3.44
C PHE A 107 -5.65 -8.24 2.74
N LEU A 108 -5.63 -8.39 1.41
CA LEU A 108 -4.39 -8.47 0.65
C LEU A 108 -3.68 -7.12 0.66
N SER A 109 -4.40 -6.01 0.41
CA SER A 109 -3.83 -4.66 0.51
C SER A 109 -3.17 -4.42 1.86
N ARG A 110 -3.84 -4.79 2.96
CA ARG A 110 -3.28 -4.65 4.31
C ARG A 110 -2.04 -5.51 4.54
N ARG A 111 -2.00 -6.73 4.00
CA ARG A 111 -0.80 -7.57 4.12
C ARG A 111 0.38 -6.96 3.38
N VAL A 112 0.17 -6.46 2.16
CA VAL A 112 1.19 -5.72 1.39
C VAL A 112 1.67 -4.49 2.16
N GLU A 113 0.77 -3.73 2.78
CA GLU A 113 1.12 -2.60 3.65
C GLU A 113 2.02 -2.99 4.82
N GLN A 114 1.88 -4.21 5.34
CA GLN A 114 2.66 -4.73 6.45
C GLN A 114 3.99 -5.35 6.00
N SER A 115 4.05 -5.94 4.81
CA SER A 115 5.21 -6.70 4.32
C SER A 115 6.12 -5.93 3.35
N ALA A 116 5.72 -4.77 2.84
CA ALA A 116 6.50 -4.01 1.86
C ALA A 116 7.93 -3.69 2.34
N ILE A 117 8.09 -3.26 3.59
CA ILE A 117 9.42 -2.96 4.16
C ILE A 117 10.26 -4.23 4.29
N ASP A 118 9.68 -5.33 4.77
CA ASP A 118 10.40 -6.59 4.93
C ASP A 118 10.86 -7.13 3.56
N CYS A 119 10.01 -6.99 2.53
CA CYS A 119 10.34 -7.33 1.16
C CYS A 119 11.49 -6.47 0.62
N GLU A 120 11.45 -5.15 0.88
CA GLU A 120 12.55 -4.25 0.53
C GLU A 120 13.88 -4.70 1.16
N GLN A 121 13.86 -4.97 2.47
CA GLN A 121 15.05 -5.41 3.20
C GLN A 121 15.59 -6.74 2.67
N ALA A 122 14.70 -7.70 2.40
CA ALA A 122 15.08 -8.99 1.83
C ALA A 122 15.70 -8.82 0.43
N ALA A 123 15.15 -7.94 -0.41
CA ALA A 123 15.72 -7.63 -1.72
C ALA A 123 17.07 -6.91 -1.61
N GLN A 124 17.23 -5.98 -0.67
CA GLN A 124 18.51 -5.31 -0.43
C GLN A 124 19.60 -6.27 0.08
N ALA A 125 19.23 -7.32 0.82
CA ALA A 125 20.15 -8.32 1.34
C ALA A 125 20.82 -9.17 0.24
N ILE A 126 20.27 -9.20 -0.98
CA ILE A 126 20.88 -9.87 -2.14
C ILE A 126 22.09 -9.10 -2.66
N LYS A 127 22.06 -7.76 -2.65
CA LYS A 127 23.12 -6.90 -3.22
C LYS A 127 24.55 -7.28 -2.82
N PRO A 128 24.89 -7.50 -1.54
CA PRO A 128 26.27 -7.88 -1.16
C PRO A 128 26.69 -9.27 -1.65
N LEU A 129 25.76 -10.11 -2.10
CA LEU A 129 26.02 -11.46 -2.64
C LEU A 129 26.21 -11.46 -4.16
N LEU A 130 25.88 -10.35 -4.83
CA LEU A 130 26.07 -10.17 -6.28
C LEU A 130 27.50 -9.72 -6.63
N ILE A 131 28.35 -9.46 -5.62
CA ILE A 131 29.74 -9.09 -5.83
C ILE A 131 30.51 -10.37 -6.18
N PRO A 132 31.15 -10.44 -7.36
CA PRO A 132 31.94 -11.60 -7.79
C PRO A 132 33.24 -11.76 -6.99
#